data_AF-A0AAU3R5P8-F1
#
_entry.id   AF-A0AAU3R5P8-F1
#
_cell.length_a   1.000
_cell.length_b   1.000
_cell.length_c   1.000
_cell.angle_alpha   90.00
_cell.angle_beta   90.00
_cell.angle_gamma   90.00
#
_symmetry.space_group_name_H-M   'P 1'
#
loop_
_entity.id
_entity.type
_entity.pdbx_description
1 polymer ?
#
loop_
_entity_poly.entity_id
_entity_poly.type
_entity_poly.pdbx_seq_one_letter_code
_entity_poly.pdbx_strand_id
1 'polypeptide(L)'
;MPNTAGCSKRARIALSGVLVLVGVVVTGCSGEARDAGQEPGAGPRPQAARSGTVTVVYETRTVKPEDREAVALIRKSRVLERSADWVNRALTLPHDMVVRVTADVPPGVTDAVTQPDGRTIFIPPSFLTEIEKALADVVKTVERPAPFPASEYNTDDLTVLSTEFIFGHELGHALQRQLLLANLGLEEDAADGYASFYTVNEVGPGPSLAAAILFDEIARKEGTPTLEGMSSDHPITQQRAFNFLCYLEGSDPKKYQRSLVDSGYLPKTRAPLCPQAWAMLDYGWWTQLQPHFSAAFRAKGDQEQKKAHARLIAETQALAKHIDEIRTGQ
;
A
#
# COMPACT_ATOMS: atom_id res chain seq x y z
N MET A 1 22.48 -49.03 -5.96
CA MET A 1 21.34 -49.32 -6.86
C MET A 1 20.19 -48.40 -6.47
N PRO A 2 19.52 -47.77 -7.44
CA PRO A 2 19.12 -46.37 -7.37
C PRO A 2 17.67 -46.19 -6.90
N ASN A 3 17.32 -44.99 -6.42
CA ASN A 3 15.98 -44.42 -6.63
C ASN A 3 16.02 -42.89 -6.50
N THR A 4 16.19 -42.26 -7.66
CA THR A 4 15.39 -41.13 -8.17
C THR A 4 14.80 -40.15 -7.15
N ALA A 5 15.60 -39.14 -6.77
CA ALA A 5 15.06 -37.88 -6.27
C ALA A 5 14.45 -37.10 -7.45
N GLY A 6 13.11 -37.15 -7.54
CA GLY A 6 12.35 -36.28 -8.41
C GLY A 6 12.57 -34.82 -8.04
N CYS A 7 13.07 -34.03 -8.98
CA CYS A 7 13.20 -32.60 -8.87
C CYS A 7 11.79 -31.98 -8.84
N SER A 8 11.23 -31.80 -7.64
CA SER A 8 10.06 -30.97 -7.44
C SER A 8 10.47 -29.53 -7.72
N LYS A 9 10.09 -29.01 -8.89
CA LYS A 9 10.07 -27.58 -9.14
C LYS A 9 9.01 -26.96 -8.23
N ARG A 10 9.38 -26.64 -6.99
CA ARG A 10 8.66 -25.64 -6.20
C ARG A 10 8.94 -24.31 -6.86
N ALA A 11 7.96 -23.74 -7.55
CA ALA A 11 7.98 -22.33 -7.90
C ALA A 11 8.07 -21.56 -6.58
N ARG A 12 9.23 -20.94 -6.32
CA ARG A 12 9.37 -19.99 -5.23
C ARG A 12 8.66 -18.73 -5.68
N ILE A 13 7.65 -18.30 -4.92
CA ILE A 13 7.16 -16.93 -5.00
C ILE A 13 8.31 -16.08 -4.47
N ALA A 14 8.93 -15.31 -5.35
CA ALA A 14 9.83 -14.26 -4.97
C ALA A 14 9.17 -12.98 -5.48
N LEU A 15 8.54 -12.21 -4.58
CA LEU A 15 8.35 -10.78 -4.86
C LEU A 15 9.76 -10.20 -4.87
N SER A 16 10.28 -9.94 -6.06
CA SER A 16 11.61 -9.38 -6.27
C SER A 16 11.47 -8.22 -7.22
N GLY A 17 11.07 -7.07 -6.67
CA GLY A 17 11.13 -5.79 -7.36
C GLY A 17 12.59 -5.36 -7.53
N VAL A 18 13.27 -5.83 -8.57
CA VAL A 18 14.62 -5.33 -8.89
C VAL A 18 14.49 -4.03 -9.68
N LEU A 19 14.67 -2.89 -9.01
CA LEU A 19 14.86 -1.60 -9.67
C LEU A 19 16.25 -1.54 -10.33
N VAL A 20 16.29 -1.60 -11.67
CA VAL A 20 17.53 -1.36 -12.43
C VAL A 20 17.67 0.15 -12.70
N LEU A 21 18.57 0.81 -11.98
CA LEU A 21 19.00 2.19 -12.26
C LEU A 21 19.95 2.20 -13.46
N VAL A 22 19.47 2.69 -14.61
CA VAL A 22 20.35 3.03 -15.75
C VAL A 22 20.78 4.50 -15.60
N GLY A 23 22.02 4.71 -15.19
CA GLY A 23 22.62 6.04 -15.13
C GLY A 23 22.92 6.58 -16.54
N VAL A 24 22.30 7.69 -16.92
CA VAL A 24 22.67 8.46 -18.11
C VAL A 24 23.44 9.71 -17.66
N VAL A 25 24.73 9.77 -17.96
CA VAL A 25 25.51 11.00 -17.86
C VAL A 25 25.34 11.76 -19.18
N VAL A 26 24.63 12.88 -19.16
CA VAL A 26 24.65 13.85 -20.27
C VAL A 26 25.47 15.05 -19.84
N THR A 27 26.71 15.12 -20.32
CA THR A 27 27.50 16.35 -20.37
C THR A 27 27.25 17.03 -21.70
N GLY A 28 26.63 18.20 -21.67
CA GLY A 28 26.40 19.03 -22.86
C GLY A 28 26.41 20.51 -22.49
N CYS A 29 27.58 21.14 -22.62
CA CYS A 29 27.73 22.60 -22.62
C CYS A 29 27.40 23.16 -24.00
N SER A 30 26.55 24.19 -24.06
CA SER A 30 26.46 25.22 -25.11
C SER A 30 25.15 25.99 -24.86
N GLY A 31 25.03 27.30 -24.95
CA GLY A 31 25.91 28.42 -25.24
C GLY A 31 24.97 29.64 -25.23
N GLU A 32 25.27 30.66 -24.42
CA GLU A 32 24.45 31.87 -24.35
C GLU A 32 24.45 32.61 -25.70
N ALA A 33 23.27 32.84 -26.24
CA ALA A 33 23.02 33.91 -27.20
C ALA A 33 22.00 34.87 -26.57
N ARG A 34 22.49 36.05 -26.19
CA ARG A 34 21.68 37.17 -25.71
C ARG A 34 21.05 37.83 -26.93
N ASP A 35 19.72 37.87 -26.97
CA ASP A 35 19.00 38.78 -27.86
C ASP A 35 18.31 39.85 -27.03
N ALA A 36 18.48 41.10 -27.45
CA ALA A 36 18.12 42.30 -26.73
C ALA A 36 16.89 42.94 -27.39
N GLY A 37 15.80 43.06 -26.63
CA GLY A 37 14.71 43.99 -26.95
C GLY A 37 13.31 43.40 -26.89
N GLN A 38 12.74 43.29 -25.69
CA GLN A 38 11.28 43.34 -25.50
C GLN A 38 10.98 43.84 -24.08
N GLU A 39 10.09 44.82 -23.96
CA GLU A 39 9.67 45.41 -22.69
C GLU A 39 9.12 44.36 -21.70
N PRO A 40 9.36 44.51 -20.38
CA PRO A 40 8.85 43.59 -19.36
C PRO A 40 7.39 43.90 -19.04
N GLY A 41 6.44 43.23 -19.69
CA GLY A 41 5.03 43.45 -19.44
C GLY A 41 4.15 42.30 -19.91
N ALA A 42 3.59 41.57 -18.95
CA ALA A 42 2.68 40.44 -19.11
C ALA A 42 3.29 39.18 -19.72
N GLY A 43 4.02 38.43 -18.88
CA GLY A 43 4.18 36.99 -19.10
C GLY A 43 2.82 36.31 -19.25
N PRO A 44 2.77 35.08 -19.81
CA PRO A 44 1.53 34.34 -19.96
C PRO A 44 0.79 34.35 -18.62
N ARG A 45 -0.49 34.76 -18.64
CA ARG A 45 -1.37 34.61 -17.46
C ARG A 45 -1.14 33.20 -16.91
N PRO A 46 -0.91 33.01 -15.59
CA PRO A 46 -0.79 31.67 -15.04
C PRO A 46 -2.09 30.94 -15.39
N GLN A 47 -2.04 30.03 -16.36
CA GLN A 47 -3.06 28.99 -16.43
C GLN A 47 -2.94 28.31 -15.08
N ALA A 48 -4.02 28.33 -14.30
CA ALA A 48 -4.08 27.57 -13.06
C ALA A 48 -3.57 26.16 -13.41
N ALA A 49 -2.43 25.77 -12.84
CA ALA A 49 -1.80 24.52 -13.18
C ALA A 49 -2.85 23.42 -12.96
N ARG A 50 -3.24 22.73 -14.05
CA ARG A 50 -4.24 21.68 -13.99
C ARG A 50 -3.67 20.61 -13.06
N SER A 51 -4.42 20.22 -12.02
CA SER A 51 -4.06 19.06 -11.22
C SER A 51 -3.98 17.83 -12.13
N GLY A 52 -2.92 17.05 -11.96
CA GLY A 52 -2.82 15.72 -12.51
C GLY A 52 -3.99 14.84 -12.07
N THR A 53 -4.31 13.84 -12.89
CA THR A 53 -5.41 12.91 -12.68
C THR A 53 -4.89 11.47 -12.67
N VAL A 54 -5.34 10.69 -11.70
CA VAL A 54 -5.15 9.23 -11.63
C VAL A 54 -6.22 8.56 -12.49
N THR A 55 -5.80 7.79 -13.48
CA THR A 55 -6.71 7.07 -14.39
C THR A 55 -6.41 5.57 -14.37
N VAL A 56 -7.46 4.75 -14.26
CA VAL A 56 -7.34 3.28 -14.33
C VAL A 56 -7.66 2.80 -15.74
N VAL A 57 -6.77 1.99 -16.31
CA VAL A 57 -6.88 1.45 -17.67
C VAL A 57 -6.73 -0.07 -17.63
N TYR A 58 -7.74 -0.77 -18.16
CA TYR A 58 -7.72 -2.22 -18.35
C TYR A 58 -7.41 -2.55 -19.80
N GLU A 59 -6.23 -3.09 -20.08
CA GLU A 59 -5.78 -3.42 -21.43
C GLU A 59 -6.17 -4.85 -21.79
N THR A 60 -7.49 -5.06 -21.94
CA THR A 60 -8.11 -6.40 -22.08
C THR A 60 -7.53 -7.24 -23.21
N ARG A 61 -6.90 -6.64 -24.23
CA ARG A 61 -6.26 -7.35 -25.35
C ARG A 61 -4.99 -8.08 -24.95
N THR A 62 -4.32 -7.64 -23.87
CA THR A 62 -3.09 -8.23 -23.35
C THR A 62 -3.39 -9.37 -22.37
N VAL A 63 -4.63 -9.44 -21.84
CA VAL A 63 -5.04 -10.40 -20.81
C VAL A 63 -5.21 -11.81 -21.40
N LYS A 64 -4.40 -12.75 -20.90
CA LYS A 64 -4.46 -14.16 -21.28
C LYS A 64 -5.75 -14.82 -20.79
N PRO A 65 -6.27 -15.86 -21.47
CA PRO A 65 -7.51 -16.53 -21.07
C PRO A 65 -7.60 -16.92 -19.60
N GLU A 66 -6.52 -17.43 -19.03
CA GLU A 66 -6.42 -17.88 -17.64
C GLU A 66 -6.52 -16.77 -16.60
N ASP A 67 -6.28 -15.50 -16.98
CA ASP A 67 -6.30 -14.35 -16.07
C ASP A 67 -7.59 -13.51 -16.18
N ARG A 68 -8.49 -13.87 -17.10
CA ARG A 68 -9.68 -13.05 -17.41
C ARG A 68 -10.66 -12.99 -16.25
N GLU A 69 -10.77 -14.04 -15.47
CA GLU A 69 -11.72 -14.12 -14.34
C GLU A 69 -11.31 -13.15 -13.23
N ALA A 70 -10.07 -13.27 -12.73
CA ALA A 70 -9.51 -12.33 -11.75
C ALA A 70 -9.58 -10.87 -12.22
N VAL A 71 -9.21 -10.58 -13.48
CA VAL A 71 -9.31 -9.20 -14.02
C VAL A 71 -10.77 -8.73 -14.07
N ALA A 72 -11.72 -9.58 -14.47
CA ALA A 72 -13.13 -9.24 -14.52
C ALA A 72 -13.70 -8.98 -13.12
N LEU A 73 -13.30 -9.77 -12.13
CA LEU A 73 -13.64 -9.58 -10.72
C LEU A 73 -13.17 -8.20 -10.23
N ILE A 74 -11.88 -7.88 -10.38
CA ILE A 74 -11.31 -6.60 -9.96
C ILE A 74 -11.94 -5.41 -10.71
N ARG A 75 -12.20 -5.56 -12.00
CA ARG A 75 -12.88 -4.52 -12.78
C ARG A 75 -14.33 -4.31 -12.34
N LYS A 76 -15.07 -5.39 -12.09
CA LYS A 76 -16.48 -5.33 -11.66
C LYS A 76 -16.60 -4.71 -10.27
N SER A 77 -15.64 -4.99 -9.38
CA SER A 77 -15.64 -4.44 -8.03
C SER A 77 -15.36 -2.94 -8.01
N ARG A 78 -14.73 -2.37 -9.06
CA ARG A 78 -14.32 -0.97 -9.16
C ARG A 78 -13.33 -0.51 -8.08
N VAL A 79 -12.59 -1.45 -7.51
CA VAL A 79 -11.73 -1.19 -6.35
C VAL A 79 -10.58 -0.25 -6.68
N LEU A 80 -9.98 -0.40 -7.86
CA LEU A 80 -8.90 0.48 -8.32
C LEU A 80 -9.41 1.89 -8.57
N GLU A 81 -10.59 2.02 -9.20
CA GLU A 81 -11.21 3.30 -9.49
C GLU A 81 -11.60 4.04 -8.22
N ARG A 82 -12.15 3.37 -7.21
CA ARG A 82 -12.50 4.04 -5.94
C ARG A 82 -11.28 4.66 -5.27
N SER A 83 -10.16 3.94 -5.21
CA SER A 83 -8.91 4.43 -4.63
C SER A 83 -8.29 5.55 -5.46
N ALA A 84 -8.29 5.43 -6.78
CA ALA A 84 -7.88 6.51 -7.69
C ALA A 84 -8.76 7.76 -7.53
N ASP A 85 -10.07 7.58 -7.40
CA ASP A 85 -11.03 8.67 -7.23
C ASP A 85 -10.84 9.38 -5.88
N TRP A 86 -10.46 8.67 -4.82
CA TRP A 86 -10.10 9.32 -3.56
C TRP A 86 -8.90 10.24 -3.74
N VAL A 87 -7.83 9.77 -4.39
CA VAL A 87 -6.64 10.59 -4.69
C VAL A 87 -7.02 11.81 -5.52
N ASN A 88 -7.79 11.62 -6.60
CA ASN A 88 -8.25 12.71 -7.49
C ASN A 88 -9.08 13.77 -6.76
N ARG A 89 -9.91 13.36 -5.79
CA ARG A 89 -10.70 14.30 -4.99
C ARG A 89 -9.88 14.96 -3.90
N ALA A 90 -8.98 14.22 -3.26
CA ALA A 90 -8.28 14.66 -2.05
C ALA A 90 -7.05 15.50 -2.35
N LEU A 91 -6.32 15.23 -3.43
CA LEU A 91 -4.98 15.75 -3.67
C LEU A 91 -4.87 16.55 -4.98
N THR A 92 -3.94 17.50 -4.99
CA THR A 92 -3.48 18.20 -6.19
C THR A 92 -2.18 17.55 -6.63
N LEU A 93 -2.22 16.77 -7.71
CA LEU A 93 -1.05 16.10 -8.24
C LEU A 93 -0.30 16.98 -9.24
N PRO A 94 1.04 16.94 -9.28
CA PRO A 94 1.83 17.69 -10.27
C PRO A 94 1.75 17.07 -11.67
N HIS A 95 1.50 15.76 -11.78
CA HIS A 95 1.44 15.04 -13.04
C HIS A 95 0.30 14.03 -13.07
N ASP A 96 -0.16 13.68 -14.28
CA ASP A 96 -1.09 12.57 -14.45
C ASP A 96 -0.44 11.25 -14.03
N MET A 97 -1.27 10.34 -13.49
CA MET A 97 -0.86 9.00 -13.09
C MET A 97 -1.76 7.99 -13.80
N VAL A 98 -1.18 6.91 -14.34
CA VAL A 98 -1.93 5.84 -15.01
C VAL A 98 -1.72 4.53 -14.29
N VAL A 99 -2.81 3.91 -13.85
CA VAL A 99 -2.85 2.55 -13.32
C VAL A 99 -3.19 1.62 -14.48
N ARG A 100 -2.23 0.81 -14.93
CA ARG A 100 -2.37 -0.07 -16.10
C ARG A 100 -2.51 -1.52 -15.65
N VAL A 101 -3.71 -2.06 -15.79
CA VAL A 101 -3.95 -3.51 -15.68
C VAL A 101 -3.64 -4.13 -17.04
N THR A 102 -2.42 -4.66 -17.20
CA THR A 102 -1.87 -5.08 -18.51
C THR A 102 -0.82 -6.16 -18.35
N ALA A 103 -0.74 -7.08 -19.32
CA ALA A 103 0.36 -8.04 -19.41
C ALA A 103 1.60 -7.45 -20.12
N ASP A 104 1.46 -6.29 -20.77
CA ASP A 104 2.55 -5.58 -21.44
C ASP A 104 3.33 -4.72 -20.42
N VAL A 105 4.03 -5.40 -19.52
CA VAL A 105 4.84 -4.80 -18.45
C VAL A 105 6.33 -4.80 -18.80
N PRO A 106 7.14 -3.90 -18.20
CA PRO A 106 8.59 -3.93 -18.36
C PRO A 106 9.19 -5.29 -17.93
N PRO A 107 10.33 -5.72 -18.52
CA PRO A 107 10.99 -6.95 -18.11
C PRO A 107 11.31 -6.96 -16.62
N GLY A 108 11.01 -8.07 -15.94
CA GLY A 108 11.23 -8.24 -14.51
C GLY A 108 10.04 -7.85 -13.62
N VAL A 109 9.01 -7.21 -14.17
CA VAL A 109 7.78 -6.93 -13.43
C VAL A 109 6.92 -8.18 -13.37
N THR A 110 6.73 -8.73 -12.16
CA THR A 110 5.95 -9.94 -11.91
C THR A 110 4.73 -9.68 -11.02
N ASP A 111 4.79 -8.63 -10.21
CA ASP A 111 3.78 -8.16 -9.27
C ASP A 111 3.30 -6.74 -9.63
N ALA A 112 2.38 -6.21 -8.83
CA ALA A 112 2.03 -4.79 -8.94
C ALA A 112 3.26 -3.94 -8.63
N VAL A 113 3.48 -2.86 -9.39
CA VAL A 113 4.65 -2.01 -9.21
C VAL A 113 4.44 -0.58 -9.70
N THR A 114 4.86 0.35 -8.88
CA THR A 114 4.94 1.77 -9.21
C THR A 114 6.27 2.09 -9.86
N GLN A 115 6.22 2.70 -11.04
CA GLN A 115 7.42 3.12 -11.75
C GLN A 115 8.20 4.22 -11.00
N PRO A 116 9.52 4.37 -11.26
CA PRO A 116 10.36 5.30 -10.51
C PRO A 116 9.95 6.77 -10.61
N ASP A 117 9.26 7.15 -11.68
CA ASP A 117 8.72 8.51 -11.85
C ASP A 117 7.41 8.77 -11.08
N GLY A 118 6.83 7.72 -10.48
CA GLY A 118 5.55 7.76 -9.77
C GLY A 118 4.34 7.97 -10.68
N ARG A 119 4.48 7.92 -12.01
CA ARG A 119 3.41 8.25 -12.97
C ARG A 119 2.70 7.04 -13.55
N THR A 120 3.30 5.86 -13.43
CA THR A 120 2.66 4.62 -13.88
C THR A 120 2.68 3.58 -12.78
N ILE A 121 1.53 2.96 -12.52
CA ILE A 121 1.42 1.76 -11.69
C ILE A 121 1.03 0.62 -12.64
N PHE A 122 1.85 -0.42 -12.72
CA PHE A 122 1.52 -1.64 -13.44
C PHE A 122 0.86 -2.64 -12.51
N ILE A 123 -0.19 -3.31 -12.98
CA ILE A 123 -0.83 -4.43 -12.29
C ILE A 123 -0.92 -5.58 -13.31
N PRO A 124 0.01 -6.56 -13.29
CA PRO A 124 -0.06 -7.71 -14.16
C PRO A 124 -1.32 -8.55 -13.92
N PRO A 125 -2.07 -8.96 -14.96
CA PRO A 125 -3.20 -9.87 -14.82
C PRO A 125 -2.86 -11.18 -14.08
N SER A 126 -1.68 -11.74 -14.35
CA SER A 126 -1.20 -12.96 -13.70
C SER A 126 -1.03 -12.80 -12.20
N PHE A 127 -0.64 -11.62 -11.73
CA PHE A 127 -0.51 -11.31 -10.31
C PHE A 127 -1.88 -11.33 -9.60
N LEU A 128 -2.92 -10.77 -10.24
CA LEU A 128 -4.29 -10.84 -9.71
C LEU A 128 -4.78 -12.29 -9.60
N THR A 129 -4.49 -13.11 -10.60
CA THR A 129 -4.79 -14.55 -10.60
C THR A 129 -4.03 -15.29 -9.50
N GLU A 130 -2.80 -14.91 -9.19
CA GLU A 130 -2.02 -15.50 -8.10
C GLU A 130 -2.60 -15.16 -6.72
N ILE A 131 -3.02 -13.91 -6.52
CA ILE A 131 -3.75 -13.48 -5.30
C ILE A 131 -5.04 -14.31 -5.14
N GLU A 132 -5.83 -14.43 -6.21
CA GLU A 132 -7.06 -15.24 -6.23
C GLU A 132 -6.80 -16.70 -5.85
N LYS A 133 -5.78 -17.33 -6.45
CA LYS A 133 -5.42 -18.71 -6.11
C LYS A 133 -4.98 -18.86 -4.66
N ALA A 134 -4.15 -17.94 -4.16
CA ALA A 134 -3.70 -17.97 -2.77
C ALA A 134 -4.89 -17.87 -1.80
N LEU A 135 -5.85 -16.99 -2.09
CA LEU A 135 -7.02 -16.79 -1.24
C LEU A 135 -8.06 -17.91 -1.39
N ALA A 136 -8.15 -18.54 -2.55
CA ALA A 136 -8.94 -19.74 -2.75
C ALA A 136 -8.41 -20.92 -1.91
N ASP A 137 -7.09 -21.00 -1.71
CA ASP A 137 -6.48 -21.97 -0.79
C ASP A 137 -6.80 -21.59 0.66
N VAL A 138 -6.62 -20.33 1.05
CA VAL A 138 -6.93 -19.82 2.41
C VAL A 138 -8.37 -20.13 2.80
N VAL A 139 -9.35 -19.82 1.95
CA VAL A 139 -10.77 -20.04 2.27
C VAL A 139 -11.07 -21.52 2.53
N LYS A 140 -10.29 -22.45 1.95
CA LYS A 140 -10.42 -23.89 2.18
C LYS A 140 -9.68 -24.38 3.43
N THR A 141 -8.59 -23.72 3.82
CA THR A 141 -7.64 -24.26 4.82
C THR A 141 -7.61 -23.47 6.13
N VAL A 142 -8.04 -22.21 6.13
CA VAL A 142 -7.97 -21.29 7.27
C VAL A 142 -9.37 -21.00 7.77
N GLU A 143 -9.59 -21.22 9.08
CA GLU A 143 -10.83 -20.85 9.75
C GLU A 143 -11.05 -19.33 9.63
N ARG A 144 -12.27 -18.93 9.26
CA ARG A 144 -12.67 -17.54 9.13
C ARG A 144 -12.33 -16.75 10.41
N PRO A 145 -11.52 -15.68 10.32
CA PRO A 145 -11.30 -14.80 11.45
C PRO A 145 -12.59 -14.12 11.90
N ALA A 146 -12.79 -14.04 13.22
CA ALA A 146 -13.96 -13.41 13.82
C ALA A 146 -14.28 -11.99 13.29
N PRO A 147 -13.29 -11.11 12.98
CA PRO A 147 -13.56 -9.79 12.40
C PRO A 147 -14.24 -9.80 11.02
N PHE A 148 -14.11 -10.88 10.23
CA PHE A 148 -14.71 -10.96 8.90
C PHE A 148 -16.15 -11.46 8.96
N PRO A 149 -17.14 -10.77 8.37
CA PRO A 149 -18.48 -11.32 8.20
C PRO A 149 -18.45 -12.64 7.42
N ALA A 150 -19.29 -13.61 7.81
CA ALA A 150 -19.33 -14.90 7.12
C ALA A 150 -19.70 -14.78 5.64
N SER A 151 -20.49 -13.78 5.27
CA SER A 151 -20.84 -13.46 3.89
C SER A 151 -19.66 -12.95 3.06
N GLU A 152 -18.65 -12.36 3.70
CA GLU A 152 -17.51 -11.68 3.05
C GLU A 152 -16.23 -12.52 3.11
N TYR A 153 -16.25 -13.68 3.78
CA TYR A 153 -15.13 -14.62 3.82
C TYR A 153 -15.24 -15.64 2.69
N ASN A 154 -15.06 -15.16 1.46
CA ASN A 154 -14.99 -15.96 0.25
C ASN A 154 -13.82 -15.48 -0.63
N THR A 155 -13.42 -16.29 -1.60
CA THR A 155 -12.27 -15.98 -2.48
C THR A 155 -12.40 -14.62 -3.12
N ASP A 156 -13.54 -14.34 -3.76
CA ASP A 156 -13.75 -13.12 -4.55
C ASP A 156 -13.61 -11.86 -3.68
N ASP A 157 -14.28 -11.82 -2.54
CA ASP A 157 -14.24 -10.66 -1.64
C ASP A 157 -12.84 -10.47 -1.05
N LEU A 158 -12.17 -11.55 -0.61
CA LEU A 158 -10.81 -11.45 -0.10
C LEU A 158 -9.84 -10.99 -1.20
N THR A 159 -10.02 -11.42 -2.45
CA THR A 159 -9.19 -11.02 -3.59
C THR A 159 -9.35 -9.54 -3.89
N VAL A 160 -10.59 -9.04 -3.89
CA VAL A 160 -10.87 -7.61 -4.06
C VAL A 160 -10.23 -6.78 -2.94
N LEU A 161 -10.45 -7.18 -1.69
CA LEU A 161 -9.95 -6.46 -0.51
C LEU A 161 -8.42 -6.47 -0.42
N SER A 162 -7.79 -7.62 -0.70
CA SER A 162 -6.32 -7.72 -0.73
C SER A 162 -5.72 -6.89 -1.86
N THR A 163 -6.37 -6.88 -3.03
CA THR A 163 -5.97 -6.04 -4.15
C THR A 163 -6.13 -4.55 -3.81
N GLU A 164 -7.15 -4.15 -3.05
CA GLU A 164 -7.30 -2.77 -2.56
C GLU A 164 -6.12 -2.34 -1.71
N PHE A 165 -5.69 -3.21 -0.79
CA PHE A 165 -4.56 -2.94 0.08
C PHE A 165 -3.23 -2.85 -0.71
N ILE A 166 -2.96 -3.82 -1.58
CA ILE A 166 -1.75 -3.83 -2.42
C ILE A 166 -1.74 -2.62 -3.36
N PHE A 167 -2.88 -2.26 -3.94
CA PHE A 167 -2.96 -1.05 -4.74
C PHE A 167 -2.75 0.22 -3.90
N GLY A 168 -3.22 0.23 -2.65
CA GLY A 168 -2.88 1.25 -1.67
C GLY A 168 -1.35 1.37 -1.51
N HIS A 169 -0.65 0.26 -1.35
CA HIS A 169 0.81 0.25 -1.23
C HIS A 169 1.48 0.92 -2.44
N GLU A 170 1.07 0.57 -3.66
CA GLU A 170 1.58 1.21 -4.88
C GLU A 170 1.26 2.72 -4.95
N LEU A 171 0.04 3.12 -4.55
CA LEU A 171 -0.30 4.53 -4.45
C LEU A 171 0.62 5.26 -3.44
N GLY A 172 1.01 4.61 -2.35
CA GLY A 172 1.97 5.15 -1.38
C GLY A 172 3.30 5.54 -2.05
N HIS A 173 3.91 4.62 -2.79
CA HIS A 173 5.11 4.89 -3.59
C HIS A 173 4.89 6.03 -4.58
N ALA A 174 3.78 5.99 -5.32
CA ALA A 174 3.50 6.95 -6.37
C ALA A 174 3.34 8.38 -5.80
N LEU A 175 2.65 8.51 -4.68
CA LEU A 175 2.48 9.79 -3.98
C LEU A 175 3.78 10.29 -3.39
N GLN A 176 4.59 9.43 -2.76
CA GLN A 176 5.91 9.82 -2.26
C GLN A 176 6.79 10.39 -3.36
N ARG A 177 6.81 9.75 -4.53
CA ARG A 177 7.63 10.18 -5.68
C ARG A 177 7.11 11.45 -6.33
N GLN A 178 5.80 11.53 -6.59
CA GLN A 178 5.22 12.71 -7.25
C GLN A 178 5.23 13.95 -6.35
N LEU A 179 4.93 13.80 -5.05
CA LEU A 179 4.81 14.92 -4.12
C LEU A 179 6.13 15.23 -3.39
N LEU A 180 7.19 14.46 -3.66
CA LEU A 180 8.50 14.57 -3.01
C LEU A 180 8.39 14.51 -1.48
N LEU A 181 7.60 13.56 -0.99
CA LEU A 181 7.34 13.40 0.43
C LEU A 181 8.61 12.91 1.16
N ALA A 182 8.85 13.45 2.34
CA ALA A 182 9.97 13.02 3.17
C ALA A 182 9.75 11.59 3.69
N ASN A 183 10.70 10.71 3.43
CA ASN A 183 10.75 9.37 4.03
C ASN A 183 11.91 9.30 5.04
N LEU A 184 11.60 8.95 6.29
CA LEU A 184 12.58 8.81 7.37
C LEU A 184 12.82 7.35 7.77
N GLY A 185 12.18 6.39 7.09
CA GLY A 185 12.29 4.96 7.35
C GLY A 185 12.50 4.14 6.07
N LEU A 186 12.12 2.87 6.11
CA LEU A 186 12.12 2.00 4.92
C LEU A 186 10.96 2.41 4.00
N GLU A 187 11.23 2.54 2.70
CA GLU A 187 10.23 2.99 1.73
C GLU A 187 9.04 2.02 1.66
N GLU A 188 9.31 0.71 1.68
CA GLU A 188 8.29 -0.33 1.66
C GLU A 188 7.37 -0.31 2.89
N ASP A 189 7.91 -0.02 4.07
CA ASP A 189 7.12 0.18 5.29
C ASP A 189 6.25 1.44 5.19
N ALA A 190 6.76 2.50 4.56
CA ALA A 190 5.97 3.71 4.32
C ALA A 190 4.82 3.44 3.35
N ALA A 191 5.07 2.71 2.26
CA ALA A 191 4.05 2.32 1.28
C ALA A 191 2.95 1.43 1.90
N ASP A 192 3.33 0.40 2.66
CA ASP A 192 2.41 -0.40 3.49
C ASP A 192 1.64 0.45 4.52
N GLY A 193 2.33 1.43 5.09
CA GLY A 193 1.75 2.42 5.97
C GLY A 193 0.68 3.26 5.28
N TYR A 194 0.91 3.71 4.05
CA TYR A 194 -0.10 4.41 3.26
C TYR A 194 -1.32 3.52 3.01
N ALA A 195 -1.11 2.26 2.62
CA ALA A 195 -2.19 1.31 2.39
C ALA A 195 -3.08 1.18 3.64
N SER A 196 -2.46 1.01 4.81
CA SER A 196 -3.16 0.94 6.10
C SER A 196 -3.86 2.26 6.44
N PHE A 197 -3.19 3.39 6.27
CA PHE A 197 -3.72 4.73 6.50
C PHE A 197 -4.98 5.00 5.67
N TYR A 198 -4.89 4.79 4.35
CA TYR A 198 -5.98 5.03 3.42
C TYR A 198 -7.17 4.09 3.69
N THR A 199 -6.90 2.79 3.80
CA THR A 199 -7.97 1.80 3.94
C THR A 199 -8.70 1.96 5.25
N VAL A 200 -8.01 2.16 6.38
CA VAL A 200 -8.67 2.34 7.69
C VAL A 200 -9.50 3.63 7.73
N ASN A 201 -9.01 4.75 7.19
CA ASN A 201 -9.72 6.02 7.25
C ASN A 201 -10.88 6.13 6.24
N GLU A 202 -10.78 5.51 5.07
CA GLU A 202 -11.68 5.81 3.94
C GLU A 202 -12.46 4.61 3.40
N VAL A 203 -12.07 3.38 3.77
CA VAL A 203 -12.71 2.14 3.29
C VAL A 203 -13.32 1.35 4.45
N GLY A 204 -12.51 1.00 5.44
CA GLY A 204 -12.87 0.15 6.57
C GLY A 204 -11.84 -0.95 6.84
N PRO A 205 -12.15 -1.91 7.73
CA PRO A 205 -11.19 -2.92 8.18
C PRO A 205 -10.85 -4.01 7.15
N GLY A 206 -11.73 -4.21 6.16
CA GLY A 206 -11.66 -5.34 5.22
C GLY A 206 -10.31 -5.49 4.52
N PRO A 207 -9.78 -4.43 3.86
CA PRO A 207 -8.50 -4.52 3.14
C PRO A 207 -7.33 -4.91 4.04
N SER A 208 -7.16 -4.27 5.21
CA SER A 208 -6.07 -4.58 6.14
C SER A 208 -6.15 -6.01 6.68
N LEU A 209 -7.35 -6.50 6.96
CA LEU A 209 -7.55 -7.88 7.40
C LEU A 209 -7.28 -8.89 6.27
N ALA A 210 -7.76 -8.62 5.05
CA ALA A 210 -7.56 -9.50 3.90
C ALA A 210 -6.08 -9.57 3.53
N ALA A 211 -5.38 -8.43 3.54
CA ALA A 211 -3.94 -8.36 3.36
C ALA A 211 -3.20 -9.12 4.45
N ALA A 212 -3.55 -8.95 5.73
CA ALA A 212 -2.91 -9.71 6.80
C ALA A 212 -3.06 -11.23 6.61
N ILE A 213 -4.22 -11.71 6.17
CA ILE A 213 -4.46 -13.13 5.88
C ILE A 213 -3.62 -13.60 4.69
N LEU A 214 -3.62 -12.85 3.58
CA LEU A 214 -2.84 -13.19 2.39
C LEU A 214 -1.34 -13.24 2.72
N PHE A 215 -0.82 -12.25 3.44
CA PHE A 215 0.60 -12.15 3.76
C PHE A 215 1.03 -13.19 4.79
N ASP A 216 0.18 -13.55 5.75
CA ASP A 216 0.41 -14.68 6.66
C ASP A 216 0.50 -16.00 5.89
N GLU A 217 -0.34 -16.21 4.86
CA GLU A 217 -0.25 -17.38 4.00
C GLU A 217 1.02 -17.39 3.13
N ILE A 218 1.42 -16.25 2.58
CA ILE A 218 2.67 -16.12 1.83
C ILE A 218 3.86 -16.44 2.76
N ALA A 219 3.90 -15.85 3.96
CA ALA A 219 4.95 -16.09 4.93
C ALA A 219 5.05 -17.59 5.32
N ARG A 220 3.91 -18.27 5.51
CA ARG A 220 3.89 -19.73 5.73
C ARG A 220 4.49 -20.52 4.57
N LYS A 221 4.24 -20.12 3.32
CA LYS A 221 4.78 -20.76 2.12
C LYS A 221 6.28 -20.48 1.92
N GLU A 222 6.74 -19.30 2.30
CA GLU A 222 8.16 -18.92 2.31
C GLU A 222 8.95 -19.74 3.35
N GLY A 223 8.34 -20.01 4.50
CA GLY A 223 8.95 -20.79 5.59
C GLY A 223 9.97 -19.97 6.38
N THR A 224 11.13 -20.55 6.68
CA THR A 224 12.16 -19.87 7.48
C THR A 224 12.79 -18.71 6.70
N PRO A 225 12.88 -17.49 7.27
CA PRO A 225 13.57 -16.37 6.63
C PRO A 225 14.99 -16.73 6.21
N THR A 226 15.34 -16.40 4.97
CA THR A 226 16.67 -16.60 4.40
C THR A 226 17.50 -15.32 4.52
N LEU A 227 18.82 -15.41 4.37
CA LEU A 227 19.68 -14.21 4.31
C LEU A 227 19.25 -13.28 3.17
N GLU A 228 18.87 -13.84 2.02
CA GLU A 228 18.36 -13.09 0.88
C GLU A 228 17.05 -12.36 1.22
N GLY A 229 16.09 -13.06 1.83
CA GLY A 229 14.82 -12.46 2.25
C GLY A 229 14.99 -11.39 3.33
N MET A 230 15.95 -11.55 4.25
CA MET A 230 16.30 -10.52 5.23
C MET A 230 17.06 -9.34 4.64
N SER A 231 17.66 -9.50 3.45
CA SER A 231 18.34 -8.41 2.72
C SER A 231 17.45 -7.71 1.69
N SER A 232 16.19 -8.14 1.58
CA SER A 232 15.18 -7.49 0.74
C SER A 232 14.94 -6.05 1.19
N ASP A 233 14.46 -5.22 0.26
CA ASP A 233 13.94 -3.88 0.55
C ASP A 233 12.64 -3.93 1.36
N HIS A 234 11.88 -5.00 1.20
CA HIS A 234 10.67 -5.28 1.96
C HIS A 234 10.98 -5.83 3.36
N PRO A 235 10.17 -5.48 4.38
CA PRO A 235 10.20 -6.18 5.66
C PRO A 235 9.85 -7.66 5.50
N ILE A 236 10.25 -8.47 6.48
CA ILE A 236 9.86 -9.88 6.55
C ILE A 236 8.34 -9.99 6.43
N THR A 237 7.85 -10.83 5.51
CA THR A 237 6.42 -10.93 5.14
C THR A 237 5.50 -11.08 6.35
N GLN A 238 5.88 -11.91 7.33
CA GLN A 238 5.11 -12.10 8.57
C GLN A 238 5.05 -10.81 9.42
N GLN A 239 6.12 -10.01 9.43
CA GLN A 239 6.15 -8.73 10.15
C GLN A 239 5.18 -7.72 9.52
N ARG A 240 5.07 -7.70 8.18
CA ARG A 240 4.09 -6.88 7.45
C ARG A 240 2.66 -7.20 7.91
N ALA A 241 2.28 -8.48 7.94
CA ALA A 241 0.97 -8.91 8.42
C ALA A 241 0.67 -8.42 9.86
N PHE A 242 1.63 -8.51 10.78
CA PHE A 242 1.46 -7.98 12.14
C PHE A 242 1.38 -6.46 12.19
N ASN A 243 2.08 -5.73 11.31
CA ASN A 243 1.95 -4.29 11.21
C ASN A 243 0.54 -3.89 10.76
N PHE A 244 -0.02 -4.56 9.75
CA PHE A 244 -1.38 -4.28 9.26
C PHE A 244 -2.43 -4.48 10.36
N LEU A 245 -2.34 -5.60 11.09
CA LEU A 245 -3.23 -5.89 12.22
C LEU A 245 -3.04 -4.90 13.38
N CYS A 246 -1.80 -4.48 13.64
CA CYS A 246 -1.50 -3.52 14.69
C CYS A 246 -2.04 -2.12 14.36
N TYR A 247 -1.89 -1.66 13.12
CA TYR A 247 -2.50 -0.40 12.68
C TYR A 247 -4.03 -0.44 12.76
N LEU A 248 -4.64 -1.55 12.35
CA LEU A 248 -6.08 -1.72 12.45
C LEU A 248 -6.56 -1.76 13.91
N GLU A 249 -5.93 -2.57 14.77
CA GLU A 249 -6.26 -2.66 16.19
C GLU A 249 -6.09 -1.29 16.86
N GLY A 250 -4.96 -0.63 16.62
CA GLY A 250 -4.65 0.68 17.16
C GLY A 250 -5.62 1.77 16.74
N SER A 251 -6.31 1.61 15.59
CA SER A 251 -7.32 2.55 15.11
C SER A 251 -8.60 2.57 15.95
N ASP A 252 -8.98 1.45 16.56
CA ASP A 252 -10.07 1.33 17.52
C ASP A 252 -9.86 0.10 18.43
N PRO A 253 -9.03 0.23 19.48
CA PRO A 253 -8.66 -0.90 20.33
C PRO A 253 -9.86 -1.59 20.97
N LYS A 254 -10.88 -0.81 21.35
CA LYS A 254 -12.10 -1.34 21.96
C LYS A 254 -12.86 -2.25 21.02
N LYS A 255 -12.92 -1.89 19.73
CA LYS A 255 -13.60 -2.67 18.70
C LYS A 255 -12.85 -3.97 18.39
N TYR A 256 -11.52 -3.94 18.38
CA TYR A 256 -10.70 -5.04 17.86
C TYR A 256 -10.06 -5.93 18.92
N GLN A 257 -10.06 -5.54 20.21
CA GLN A 257 -9.50 -6.32 21.32
C GLN A 257 -9.91 -7.79 21.27
N ARG A 258 -11.22 -8.07 21.25
CA ARG A 258 -11.71 -9.45 21.30
C ARG A 258 -11.36 -10.25 20.04
N SER A 259 -11.46 -9.60 18.88
CA SER A 259 -11.42 -10.26 17.59
C SER A 259 -10.03 -10.37 16.97
N LEU A 260 -9.05 -9.59 17.46
CA LEU A 260 -7.66 -9.64 17.04
C LEU A 260 -6.72 -10.07 18.17
N VAL A 261 -6.85 -9.48 19.37
CA VAL A 261 -5.91 -9.71 20.48
C VAL A 261 -6.28 -10.95 21.29
N ASP A 262 -7.52 -11.02 21.78
CA ASP A 262 -7.95 -12.14 22.64
C ASP A 262 -8.05 -13.46 21.88
N SER A 263 -8.33 -13.40 20.58
CA SER A 263 -8.34 -14.56 19.67
C SER A 263 -6.95 -14.98 19.19
N GLY A 264 -5.90 -14.20 19.49
CA GLY A 264 -4.51 -14.56 19.23
C GLY A 264 -3.95 -14.21 17.84
N TYR A 265 -4.69 -13.48 16.99
CA TYR A 265 -4.17 -12.99 15.71
C TYR A 265 -3.11 -11.88 15.89
N LEU A 266 -3.26 -11.06 16.92
CA LEU A 266 -2.29 -10.05 17.33
C LEU A 266 -1.74 -10.43 18.72
N PRO A 267 -0.42 -10.60 18.90
CA PRO A 267 0.14 -10.97 20.19
C PRO A 267 -0.22 -9.96 21.28
N LYS A 268 -0.60 -10.46 22.47
CA LYS A 268 -0.92 -9.61 23.64
C LYS A 268 0.24 -8.71 24.07
N THR A 269 1.47 -9.09 23.75
CA THR A 269 2.69 -8.30 24.00
C THR A 269 2.89 -7.18 22.97
N ARG A 270 2.28 -7.30 21.77
CA ARG A 270 2.35 -6.29 20.70
C ARG A 270 1.21 -5.26 20.83
N ALA A 271 0.01 -5.72 21.18
CA ALA A 271 -1.20 -4.89 21.23
C ALA A 271 -1.05 -3.55 21.98
N PRO A 272 -0.36 -3.47 23.15
CA PRO A 272 -0.22 -2.19 23.85
C PRO A 272 0.52 -1.09 23.08
N LEU A 273 1.31 -1.44 22.05
CA LEU A 273 2.04 -0.49 21.22
C LEU A 273 1.20 0.04 20.04
N CYS A 274 0.11 -0.64 19.70
CA CYS A 274 -0.65 -0.41 18.49
C CYS A 274 -1.41 0.92 18.45
N PRO A 275 -2.05 1.40 19.53
CA PRO A 275 -2.70 2.71 19.53
C PRO A 275 -1.76 3.86 19.18
N GLN A 276 -0.55 3.87 19.76
CA GLN A 276 0.46 4.87 19.44
C GLN A 276 1.00 4.68 18.01
N ALA A 277 1.26 3.44 17.60
CA ALA A 277 1.77 3.14 16.25
C ALA A 277 0.80 3.63 15.16
N TRP A 278 -0.50 3.37 15.32
CA TRP A 278 -1.54 3.90 14.44
C TRP A 278 -1.57 5.43 14.50
N ALA A 279 -1.57 6.04 15.69
CA ALA A 279 -1.65 7.49 15.80
C ALA A 279 -0.45 8.22 15.16
N MET A 280 0.76 7.63 15.22
CA MET A 280 1.95 8.12 14.52
C MET A 280 1.79 8.02 13.00
N LEU A 281 1.34 6.86 12.51
CA LEU A 281 1.11 6.62 11.08
C LEU A 281 0.06 7.59 10.51
N ASP A 282 -1.09 7.68 11.17
CA ASP A 282 -2.24 8.49 10.75
C ASP A 282 -1.89 9.99 10.72
N TYR A 283 -1.28 10.49 11.80
CA TYR A 283 -0.81 11.88 11.84
C TYR A 283 0.28 12.15 10.80
N GLY A 284 1.21 11.21 10.61
CA GLY A 284 2.30 11.32 9.65
C GLY A 284 1.77 11.51 8.23
N TRP A 285 0.89 10.62 7.77
CA TRP A 285 0.32 10.71 6.43
C TRP A 285 -0.55 11.93 6.24
N TRP A 286 -1.44 12.26 7.19
CA TRP A 286 -2.22 13.49 7.08
C TRP A 286 -1.34 14.74 6.98
N THR A 287 -0.25 14.80 7.75
CA THR A 287 0.68 15.93 7.75
C THR A 287 1.45 16.02 6.43
N GLN A 288 1.91 14.89 5.88
CA GLN A 288 2.63 14.87 4.60
C GLN A 288 1.72 15.25 3.43
N LEU A 289 0.45 14.86 3.46
CA LEU A 289 -0.51 15.18 2.40
C LEU A 289 -1.10 16.60 2.51
N GLN A 290 -1.07 17.23 3.68
CA GLN A 290 -1.70 18.52 3.95
C GLN A 290 -1.34 19.66 2.98
N PRO A 291 -0.06 19.85 2.61
CA PRO A 291 0.30 20.87 1.63
C PRO A 291 -0.35 20.64 0.26
N HIS A 292 -0.66 19.38 -0.07
CA HIS A 292 -1.12 18.93 -1.37
C HIS A 292 -2.63 18.75 -1.47
N PHE A 293 -3.40 19.03 -0.41
CA PHE A 293 -4.86 18.91 -0.49
C PHE A 293 -5.46 19.76 -1.62
N SER A 294 -6.39 19.17 -2.35
CA SER A 294 -7.23 19.89 -3.30
C SER A 294 -8.02 20.98 -2.56
N ALA A 295 -8.39 22.04 -3.27
CA ALA A 295 -9.19 23.13 -2.68
C ALA A 295 -10.50 22.62 -2.06
N ALA A 296 -11.15 21.64 -2.71
CA ALA A 296 -12.41 21.07 -2.24
C ALA A 296 -12.25 20.19 -0.99
N PHE A 297 -11.09 19.54 -0.83
CA PHE A 297 -10.84 18.61 0.27
C PHE A 297 -10.17 19.26 1.49
N ARG A 298 -9.46 20.37 1.30
CA ARG A 298 -8.60 21.01 2.31
C ARG A 298 -9.25 21.15 3.68
N ALA A 299 -10.49 21.62 3.76
CA ALA A 299 -11.17 21.78 5.05
C ALA A 299 -11.38 20.45 5.80
N LYS A 300 -11.78 19.37 5.08
CA LYS A 300 -11.89 18.02 5.66
C LYS A 300 -10.51 17.51 6.06
N GLY A 301 -9.54 17.57 5.15
CA GLY A 301 -8.18 17.08 5.41
C GLY A 301 -7.50 17.77 6.59
N ASP A 302 -7.61 19.11 6.70
CA ASP A 302 -7.07 19.87 7.84
C ASP A 302 -7.75 19.48 9.16
N GLN A 303 -9.03 19.11 9.13
CA GLN A 303 -9.74 18.64 10.31
C GLN A 303 -9.25 17.24 10.73
N GLU A 304 -9.10 16.32 9.77
CA GLU A 304 -8.58 14.97 10.06
C GLU A 304 -7.13 15.03 10.57
N GLN A 305 -6.27 15.86 9.97
CA GLN A 305 -4.91 16.07 10.45
C GLN A 305 -4.86 16.57 11.90
N LYS A 306 -5.73 17.52 12.26
CA LYS A 306 -5.85 18.03 13.65
C LYS A 306 -6.31 16.96 14.62
N LYS A 307 -7.29 16.13 14.24
CA LYS A 307 -7.76 15.00 15.06
C LYS A 307 -6.64 13.97 15.25
N ALA A 308 -5.93 13.62 14.18
CA ALA A 308 -4.80 12.69 14.21
C ALA A 308 -3.67 13.20 15.12
N HIS A 309 -3.38 14.51 15.09
CA HIS A 309 -2.40 15.12 15.99
C HIS A 309 -2.82 15.03 17.46
N ALA A 310 -4.07 15.37 17.76
CA ALA A 310 -4.60 15.27 19.12
C ALA A 310 -4.58 13.82 19.62
N ARG A 311 -4.91 12.86 18.74
CA ARG A 311 -4.81 11.43 19.03
C ARG A 311 -3.37 11.02 19.33
N LEU A 312 -2.39 11.44 18.53
CA LEU A 312 -0.98 11.12 18.76
C LEU A 312 -0.50 11.58 20.14
N ILE A 313 -0.86 12.80 20.55
CA ILE A 313 -0.54 13.31 21.89
C ILE A 313 -1.15 12.41 22.97
N ALA A 314 -2.45 12.10 22.84
CA ALA A 314 -3.18 11.29 23.82
C ALA A 314 -2.63 9.86 23.92
N GLU A 315 -2.41 9.18 22.79
CA GLU A 315 -1.91 7.80 22.77
C GLU A 315 -0.45 7.70 23.21
N THR A 316 0.37 8.73 22.98
CA THR A 316 1.74 8.79 23.51
C THR A 316 1.74 8.91 25.04
N GLN A 317 0.85 9.74 25.61
CA GLN A 317 0.68 9.84 27.05
C GLN A 317 0.10 8.55 27.66
N ALA A 318 -0.86 7.93 26.99
CA ALA A 318 -1.45 6.66 27.42
C ALA A 318 -0.41 5.53 27.44
N LEU A 319 0.42 5.42 26.40
CA LEU A 319 1.51 4.45 26.36
C LEU A 319 2.53 4.68 27.48
N ALA A 320 2.92 5.93 27.74
CA ALA A 320 3.83 6.25 28.83
C ALA A 320 3.29 5.78 30.18
N LYS A 321 2.02 6.08 30.47
CA LYS A 321 1.34 5.62 31.69
C LYS A 321 1.31 4.10 31.78
N HIS A 322 0.97 3.41 30.69
CA HIS A 322 0.90 1.95 30.67
C HIS A 322 2.27 1.30 30.94
N ILE A 323 3.35 1.87 30.37
CA ILE A 323 4.72 1.41 30.65
C ILE A 323 5.07 1.59 32.13
N ASP A 324 4.67 2.71 32.74
CA ASP A 324 4.92 2.95 34.16
C ASP A 324 4.13 2.00 35.07
N GLU A 325 2.89 1.64 34.71
CA GLU A 325 2.11 0.61 35.39
C GLU A 325 2.80 -0.77 35.34
N ILE A 326 3.39 -1.14 34.19
CA ILE A 326 4.16 -2.38 34.05
C ILE A 326 5.42 -2.34 34.94
N ARG A 327 6.14 -1.22 34.96
CA ARG A 327 7.38 -1.06 35.74
C ARG A 327 7.16 -1.06 37.24
N THR A 328 6.00 -0.58 37.70
CA THR A 328 5.67 -0.46 39.13
C THR A 328 4.89 -1.65 39.67
N GLY A 329 4.30 -2.47 38.80
CA GLY A 329 3.62 -3.72 39.15
C GLY A 329 4.51 -4.97 39.15
N GLN A 330 5.80 -4.83 38.85
CA GLN A 330 6.84 -5.88 38.98
C GLN A 330 7.66 -5.66 40.25
#